data_AF-A0A383BBK8-F1
#
_entry.id   AF-A0A383BBK8-F1
#
_cell.length_a   1.000
_cell.length_b   1.000
_cell.length_c   1.000
_cell.angle_alpha   90.00
_cell.angle_beta   90.00
_cell.angle_gamma   90.00
#
_symmetry.space_group_name_H-M   'P 1'
#
loop_
_entity.id
_entity.type
_entity.pdbx_description
1 polymer ?
#
loop_
_entity_poly.entity_id
_entity_poly.type
_entity_poly.pdbx_seq_one_letter_code
_entity_poly.pdbx_strand_id
1 'polypeptide(L)'
;MPARMTRASSTRRDFLQKAAGGFGGLALSSIMATASTDLGTHFPARAKRVIQIFCSGGLSHVDTYDYKPELERRAGTPFDPGGKLQFFASKPGNCQPSFWKFRRHGQSGAWMSDLLPKLATCVDDMSF
;
A
#
# COMPACT_ATOMS: atom_id res chain seq x y z
N MET A 1 -12.53 74.08 7.19
CA MET A 1 -11.86 73.78 5.91
C MET A 1 -12.32 72.41 5.42
N PRO A 2 -12.72 72.21 4.15
CA PRO A 2 -13.29 70.93 3.71
C PRO A 2 -12.18 69.91 3.39
N ALA A 3 -12.38 68.66 3.83
CA ALA A 3 -11.51 67.55 3.47
C ALA A 3 -11.74 67.16 1.99
N ARG A 4 -10.68 67.26 1.19
CA ARG A 4 -10.68 66.91 -0.22
C ARG A 4 -10.65 65.38 -0.33
N MET A 5 -11.78 64.77 -0.70
CA MET A 5 -11.84 63.34 -1.01
C MET A 5 -11.21 63.09 -2.39
N THR A 6 -9.92 62.72 -2.41
CA THR A 6 -9.23 62.27 -3.63
C THR A 6 -9.71 60.87 -3.99
N ARG A 7 -10.63 60.79 -4.95
CA ARG A 7 -11.05 59.54 -5.57
C ARG A 7 -9.90 59.04 -6.43
N ALA A 8 -9.16 58.03 -5.95
CA ALA A 8 -8.10 57.41 -6.75
C ALA A 8 -8.70 56.77 -8.00
N SER A 9 -8.45 57.36 -9.16
CA SER A 9 -8.85 56.81 -10.45
C SER A 9 -8.03 55.55 -10.71
N SER A 10 -8.64 54.37 -10.54
CA SER A 10 -8.01 53.09 -10.89
C SER A 10 -7.52 53.15 -12.34
N THR A 11 -6.24 52.90 -12.57
CA THR A 11 -5.69 52.96 -13.93
C THR A 11 -6.18 51.76 -14.74
N ARG A 12 -6.23 51.88 -16.07
CA ARG A 12 -6.56 50.75 -16.96
C ARG A 12 -5.62 49.55 -16.72
N ARG A 13 -4.37 49.83 -16.36
CA ARG A 13 -3.37 48.83 -15.98
C ARG A 13 -3.75 48.11 -14.69
N ASP A 14 -4.16 48.83 -13.65
CA ASP A 14 -4.65 48.21 -12.41
C ASP A 14 -5.89 47.35 -12.64
N PHE A 15 -6.80 47.82 -13.51
CA PHE A 15 -7.99 47.06 -13.87
C PHE A 15 -7.61 45.76 -14.61
N LEU A 16 -6.73 45.83 -15.61
CA LEU A 16 -6.28 44.65 -16.35
C LEU A 16 -5.47 43.70 -15.47
N GLN A 17 -4.63 44.20 -14.55
CA GLN A 17 -3.90 43.36 -13.61
C GLN A 17 -4.84 42.63 -12.64
N LYS A 18 -5.86 43.32 -12.10
CA LYS A 18 -6.86 42.71 -11.21
C LYS A 18 -7.79 41.75 -11.94
N ALA A 19 -8.20 42.07 -13.16
CA ALA A 19 -9.10 41.24 -13.96
C ALA A 19 -8.38 40.00 -14.52
N ALA A 20 -7.18 40.16 -15.09
CA ALA A 20 -6.40 39.05 -15.65
C ALA A 20 -5.75 38.18 -14.56
N GLY A 21 -5.27 38.78 -13.47
CA GLY A 21 -4.71 38.06 -12.33
C GLY A 21 -5.75 37.50 -11.36
N GLY A 22 -6.99 38.00 -11.40
CA GLY A 22 -8.05 37.64 -10.46
C GLY A 22 -8.55 36.19 -10.62
N PHE A 23 -8.68 35.70 -11.86
CA PHE A 23 -9.10 34.32 -12.09
C PHE A 23 -8.05 33.30 -11.65
N GLY A 24 -6.76 33.58 -11.89
CA GLY A 24 -5.66 32.81 -11.34
C GLY A 24 -5.61 32.88 -9.80
N GLY A 25 -5.95 34.04 -9.23
CA GLY A 25 -6.10 34.22 -7.78
C GLY A 25 -7.23 33.39 -7.17
N LEU A 26 -8.36 33.23 -7.87
CA LEU A 26 -9.46 32.33 -7.45
C LEU A 26 -9.07 30.85 -7.53
N ALA A 27 -8.32 30.46 -8.56
CA ALA A 27 -7.77 29.11 -8.66
C ALA A 27 -6.76 28.84 -7.53
N LEU A 28 -5.86 29.79 -7.26
CA LEU A 28 -4.88 29.70 -6.18
C LEU A 28 -5.55 29.69 -4.80
N SER A 29 -6.59 30.51 -4.57
CA SER A 29 -7.32 30.51 -3.30
C SER A 29 -8.07 29.20 -3.07
N SER A 30 -8.62 28.59 -4.12
CA SER A 30 -9.23 27.26 -4.06
C SER A 30 -8.20 26.16 -3.76
N ILE A 31 -7.02 26.22 -4.40
CA ILE A 31 -5.91 25.29 -4.13
C ILE A 31 -5.39 25.48 -2.70
N MET A 32 -5.26 26.70 -2.19
CA MET A 32 -4.81 26.94 -0.81
C MET A 32 -5.87 26.54 0.22
N ALA A 33 -7.16 26.73 -0.09
CA ALA A 33 -8.26 26.27 0.76
C ALA A 33 -8.31 24.74 0.86
N THR A 34 -7.99 24.02 -0.21
CA THR A 34 -7.91 22.54 -0.23
C THR A 34 -6.54 22.00 0.20
N ALA A 35 -5.46 22.75 0.05
CA ALA A 35 -4.15 22.38 0.62
C ALA A 35 -4.16 22.41 2.16
N SER A 36 -5.14 23.11 2.74
CA SER A 36 -5.37 23.17 4.19
C SER A 36 -6.31 22.07 4.70
N THR A 37 -6.97 21.31 3.82
CA THR A 37 -7.66 20.11 4.25
C THR A 37 -6.61 19.06 4.51
N ASP A 38 -6.31 18.88 5.79
CA ASP A 38 -5.52 17.79 6.34
C ASP A 38 -5.89 16.50 5.59
N LEU A 39 -5.05 16.09 4.63
CA LEU A 39 -5.10 14.76 4.01
C LEU A 39 -4.59 13.72 5.02
N GLY A 40 -4.90 13.94 6.30
CA GLY A 40 -4.57 13.08 7.41
C GLY A 40 -5.15 11.71 7.13
N THR A 41 -4.38 10.70 7.47
CA THR A 41 -4.89 9.34 7.50
C THR A 41 -6.05 9.28 8.51
N HIS A 42 -7.07 8.46 8.23
CA HIS A 42 -8.23 8.27 9.13
C HIS A 42 -7.82 7.94 10.58
N PHE A 43 -6.61 7.40 10.77
CA PHE A 43 -5.97 7.18 12.05
C PHE A 43 -4.60 7.85 12.10
N PRO A 44 -4.14 8.33 13.28
CA PRO A 44 -2.79 8.83 13.42
C PRO A 44 -1.76 7.75 13.04
N ALA A 45 -0.73 8.13 12.29
CA ALA A 45 0.33 7.21 11.89
C ALA A 45 1.07 6.66 13.13
N ARG A 46 0.93 5.35 13.38
CA ARG A 46 1.59 4.67 14.50
C ARG A 46 3.02 4.25 14.17
N ALA A 47 3.28 3.89 12.91
CA ALA A 47 4.59 3.43 12.46
C ALA A 47 5.54 4.63 12.25
N LYS A 48 6.70 4.62 12.92
CA LYS A 48 7.73 5.67 12.78
C LYS A 48 8.80 5.33 11.73
N ARG A 49 8.97 4.05 11.38
CA ARG A 49 9.98 3.54 10.46
C ARG A 49 9.41 2.35 9.70
N VAL A 50 9.72 2.25 8.41
CA VAL A 50 9.25 1.18 7.52
C VAL A 50 10.45 0.59 6.79
N ILE A 51 10.54 -0.74 6.77
CA ILE A 51 11.49 -1.47 5.90
C ILE A 51 10.65 -2.12 4.81
N GLN A 52 10.84 -1.67 3.57
CA GLN A 52 10.20 -2.27 2.41
C GLN A 52 11.18 -3.22 1.72
N ILE A 53 10.80 -4.49 1.62
CA ILE A 53 11.57 -5.50 0.90
C ILE A 53 10.86 -5.78 -0.42
N PHE A 54 11.51 -5.51 -1.53
CA PHE A 54 11.00 -5.82 -2.86
C PHE A 54 11.56 -7.16 -3.34
N CYS A 55 10.68 -8.15 -3.48
CA CYS A 55 11.01 -9.45 -4.05
C CYS A 55 10.46 -9.51 -5.49
N SER A 56 11.34 -9.56 -6.49
CA SER A 56 10.92 -9.77 -7.88
C SER A 56 10.24 -11.14 -7.98
N GLY A 57 8.95 -11.16 -8.37
CA GLY A 57 8.13 -12.38 -8.38
C GLY A 57 7.41 -12.69 -7.06
N GLY A 58 7.63 -11.88 -6.01
CA GLY A 58 6.99 -12.05 -4.70
C GLY A 58 7.71 -13.02 -3.76
N LEU A 59 7.35 -12.96 -2.49
CA LEU A 59 7.76 -13.95 -1.50
C LEU A 59 6.80 -15.14 -1.57
N SER A 60 7.34 -16.36 -1.62
CA SER A 60 6.52 -17.57 -1.66
C SER A 60 5.75 -17.75 -0.36
N HIS A 61 4.44 -17.50 -0.40
CA HIS A 61 3.51 -17.70 0.72
C HIS A 61 3.45 -19.16 1.20
N VAL A 62 3.48 -20.13 0.28
CA VAL A 62 3.48 -21.58 0.59
C VAL A 62 4.76 -22.04 1.27
N ASP A 63 5.83 -21.26 1.18
CA ASP A 63 7.10 -21.52 1.86
C ASP A 63 7.29 -20.72 3.14
N THR A 64 6.34 -19.84 3.51
CA THR A 64 6.53 -18.89 4.62
C THR A 64 5.47 -19.03 5.71
N TYR A 65 4.20 -18.81 5.38
CA TYR A 65 3.11 -18.76 6.39
C TYR A 65 1.90 -19.64 6.05
N ASP A 66 1.78 -20.12 4.81
CA ASP A 66 0.61 -20.88 4.36
C ASP A 66 0.89 -22.39 4.32
N TYR A 67 0.78 -23.04 5.49
CA TYR A 67 1.02 -24.47 5.60
C TYR A 67 -0.05 -25.30 4.87
N LYS A 68 0.38 -26.02 3.83
CA LYS A 68 -0.47 -26.91 3.03
C LYS A 68 -0.04 -28.36 3.16
N PRO A 69 -0.60 -29.14 4.12
CA PRO A 69 -0.23 -30.55 4.31
C PRO A 69 -0.52 -31.43 3.07
N GLU A 70 -1.49 -31.03 2.24
CA GLU A 70 -1.79 -31.74 0.99
C GLU A 70 -0.64 -31.69 -0.02
N LEU A 71 0.20 -30.65 -0.01
CA LEU A 71 1.37 -30.58 -0.89
C LEU A 71 2.45 -31.60 -0.48
N GLU A 72 2.57 -31.89 0.81
CA GLU A 72 3.42 -32.96 1.34
C GLU A 72 2.88 -34.33 0.94
N ARG A 73 1.57 -34.55 1.11
CA ARG A 73 0.92 -35.82 0.75
C ARG A 73 1.02 -36.13 -0.75
N ARG A 74 0.94 -35.10 -1.59
CA ARG A 74 0.95 -35.22 -3.05
C ARG A 74 2.32 -34.98 -3.68
N ALA A 75 3.39 -34.93 -2.88
CA ALA A 75 4.73 -34.60 -3.36
C ALA A 75 5.12 -35.45 -4.58
N GLY A 76 5.53 -34.80 -5.66
CA GLY A 76 5.96 -35.44 -6.90
C GLY A 76 4.82 -35.95 -7.80
N THR A 77 3.56 -35.85 -7.39
CA THR A 77 2.41 -36.19 -8.26
C THR A 77 2.03 -35.01 -9.15
N PRO A 78 1.50 -35.23 -10.37
CA PRO A 78 0.99 -34.15 -11.20
C PRO A 78 -0.06 -33.30 -10.48
N PHE A 79 0.01 -31.99 -10.65
CA PHE A 79 -1.02 -31.10 -10.13
C PHE A 79 -2.34 -31.35 -10.87
N ASP A 80 -3.35 -31.76 -10.11
CA ASP A 80 -4.72 -31.94 -10.58
C ASP A 80 -5.66 -31.03 -9.77
N PRO A 81 -6.23 -29.98 -10.41
CA PRO A 81 -7.18 -29.07 -9.78
C PRO A 81 -8.60 -29.64 -9.65
N GLY A 82 -8.89 -30.84 -10.17
CA GLY A 82 -10.23 -31.42 -10.12
C GLY A 82 -11.29 -30.64 -10.91
N GLY A 83 -10.87 -29.79 -11.85
CA GLY A 83 -11.75 -28.90 -12.60
C GLY A 83 -11.00 -28.12 -13.68
N LYS A 84 -11.70 -27.21 -14.38
CA LYS A 84 -11.07 -26.33 -15.39
C LYS A 84 -10.40 -25.14 -14.71
N LEU A 85 -9.10 -25.26 -14.45
CA LEU A 85 -8.27 -24.13 -14.03
C LEU A 85 -7.43 -23.65 -15.23
N GLN A 86 -7.56 -22.37 -15.58
CA GLN A 86 -6.73 -21.75 -16.61
C GLN A 86 -5.45 -21.21 -15.97
N PHE A 87 -4.31 -21.74 -16.40
CA PHE A 87 -3.01 -21.26 -15.96
C PHE A 87 -2.53 -20.14 -16.86
N PHE A 88 -1.99 -19.08 -16.26
CA PHE A 88 -1.43 -17.95 -16.99
C PHE A 88 -0.14 -18.32 -17.76
N ALA A 89 0.64 -19.27 -17.22
CA ALA A 89 1.92 -19.68 -17.79
C ALA A 89 2.05 -21.21 -17.75
N SER A 90 1.86 -21.85 -18.91
CA SER A 90 2.12 -23.28 -19.17
C SER A 90 1.28 -24.29 -18.38
N LYS A 91 1.46 -25.58 -18.73
CA LYS A 91 0.89 -26.71 -17.97
C LYS A 91 1.51 -26.73 -16.56
N PRO A 92 0.72 -26.93 -15.51
CA PRO A 92 1.23 -27.03 -14.15
C PRO A 92 2.13 -28.27 -14.02
N GLY A 93 3.21 -28.13 -13.24
CA GLY A 93 4.12 -29.22 -12.92
C GLY A 93 3.58 -30.15 -11.84
N ASN A 94 4.48 -30.90 -11.21
CA ASN A 94 4.14 -31.74 -10.07
C ASN A 94 3.93 -30.90 -8.80
N CYS A 95 3.11 -31.40 -7.89
CA CYS A 95 2.97 -30.86 -6.54
C CYS A 95 4.32 -30.92 -5.82
N GLN A 96 4.76 -29.76 -5.34
CA GLN A 96 6.00 -29.58 -4.62
C GLN A 96 5.67 -29.17 -3.18
N PRO A 97 6.12 -29.91 -2.16
CA PRO A 97 6.04 -29.44 -0.78
C PRO A 97 7.00 -28.28 -0.56
N SER A 98 6.80 -27.55 0.53
CA SER A 98 7.81 -26.57 0.94
C SER A 98 9.13 -27.26 1.26
N PHE A 99 10.24 -26.61 0.93
CA PHE A 99 11.57 -27.09 1.30
C PHE A 99 11.86 -26.89 2.80
N TRP A 100 11.09 -26.04 3.48
CA TRP A 100 11.25 -25.73 4.89
C TRP A 100 10.16 -26.38 5.72
N LYS A 101 10.54 -26.90 6.89
CA LYS A 101 9.57 -27.48 7.82
C LYS A 101 8.70 -26.39 8.41
N PHE A 102 7.42 -26.69 8.56
CA PHE A 102 6.45 -25.82 9.22
C PHE A 102 6.27 -26.21 10.67
N ARG A 103 6.13 -25.20 11.53
CA ARG A 103 5.82 -25.35 12.95
C ARG A 103 4.81 -24.30 13.36
N ARG A 104 4.09 -24.58 14.46
CA ARG A 104 3.21 -23.59 15.08
C ARG A 104 4.02 -22.70 16.01
N HIS A 105 3.81 -21.40 15.91
CA HIS A 105 4.50 -20.39 16.70
C HIS A 105 3.51 -19.47 17.43
N GLY A 106 4.01 -18.80 18.47
CA GLY A 106 3.23 -17.83 19.23
C GLY A 106 2.09 -18.45 20.04
N GLN A 107 1.27 -17.58 20.61
CA GLN A 107 0.05 -17.92 21.33
C GLN A 107 -1.10 -18.23 20.37
N SER A 108 -1.12 -17.60 19.19
CA SER A 108 -2.09 -17.90 18.13
C SER A 108 -1.92 -19.31 17.54
N GLY A 109 -0.74 -19.91 17.70
CA GLY A 109 -0.42 -21.20 17.09
C GLY A 109 -0.43 -21.14 15.56
N ALA A 110 -0.14 -19.95 15.00
CA ALA A 110 -0.03 -19.73 13.57
C ALA A 110 1.11 -20.57 12.97
N TRP A 111 0.89 -21.07 11.76
CA TRP A 111 1.89 -21.84 11.04
C TRP A 111 2.94 -20.92 10.42
N MET A 112 4.21 -21.21 10.63
CA MET A 112 5.31 -20.54 9.95
C MET A 112 6.43 -21.52 9.66
N SER A 113 7.15 -21.30 8.56
CA SER A 113 8.27 -22.15 8.18
C SER A 113 9.57 -21.76 8.88
N ASP A 114 10.47 -22.74 9.01
CA ASP A 114 11.83 -22.56 9.52
C ASP A 114 12.70 -21.65 8.61
N LEU A 115 12.18 -21.14 7.48
CA LEU A 115 12.87 -20.15 6.63
C LEU A 115 13.05 -18.81 7.34
N LEU A 116 12.10 -18.42 8.20
CA LEU A 116 12.06 -17.12 8.85
C LEU A 116 12.03 -17.26 10.38
N PRO A 117 13.01 -17.94 11.00
CA PRO A 117 12.94 -18.36 12.40
C PRO A 117 12.92 -17.17 13.37
N LYS A 118 13.55 -16.05 12.98
CA LYS A 118 13.54 -14.81 13.77
C LYS A 118 12.19 -14.10 13.67
N LEU A 119 11.57 -14.11 12.50
CA LEU A 119 10.28 -13.47 12.29
C LEU A 119 9.15 -14.25 12.99
N ALA A 120 9.29 -15.58 13.07
CA ALA A 120 8.39 -16.45 13.81
C ALA A 120 8.27 -16.12 15.31
N THR A 121 9.26 -15.42 15.89
CA THR A 121 9.18 -14.95 17.28
C THR A 121 8.20 -13.79 17.49
N CYS A 122 7.82 -13.09 16.40
CA CYS A 122 6.91 -11.96 16.41
C CYS A 122 5.57 -12.28 15.71
N VAL A 123 5.23 -13.56 15.54
CA VAL A 123 4.10 -14.00 14.71
C VAL A 123 2.75 -13.44 15.19
N ASP A 124 2.58 -13.26 16.50
CA ASP A 124 1.34 -12.72 17.09
C ASP A 124 1.22 -11.20 16.92
N ASP A 125 2.32 -10.52 16.58
CA ASP A 125 2.34 -9.08 16.26
C ASP A 125 2.20 -8.81 14.75
N MET A 126 2.07 -9.88 13.94
CA MET A 126 1.95 -9.82 12.48
C MET A 126 0.51 -10.01 12.02
N SER A 127 0.21 -9.45 10.84
CA SER A 127 -1.00 -9.76 10.07
C SER A 127 -0.61 -10.42 8.75
N PHE A 128 -1.38 -11.41 8.30
CA PHE A 128 -1.18 -12.17 7.06
C PHE A 128 -2.31 -11.89 6.06
#